data_AF-A0A3M7PYZ0-F1
#
_entry.id   AF-A0A3M7PYZ0-F1
#
_cell.length_a   1.000
_cell.length_b   1.000
_cell.length_c   1.000
_cell.angle_alpha   90.00
_cell.angle_beta   90.00
_cell.angle_gamma   90.00
#
_symmetry.space_group_name_H-M   'P 1'
#
loop_
_entity.id
_entity.type
_entity.pdbx_description
1 polymer ?
#
loop_
_entity_poly.entity_id
_entity_poly.type
_entity_poly.pdbx_seq_one_letter_code
_entity_poly.pdbx_strand_id
1 'polypeptide(L)'
;MIFSYQLKFIRNSSSNSFAHWTYQATKEYLIVNDLQGFRLNEKQYFLTDPAISSPEGFDRFSTTNLSLKGIKRFFRTHQCNHICKHLKLIKHRYQILPDRDINILFMNIKRFKKKGILSRHTLESDQHTFKS
;
A
#
# COMPACT_ATOMS: atom_id res chain seq x y z
N MET A 1 -2.54 21.26 -25.36
CA MET A 1 -3.41 20.34 -24.61
C MET A 1 -2.55 19.70 -23.54
N ILE A 2 -2.54 20.29 -22.33
CA ILE A 2 -1.62 19.89 -21.26
C ILE A 2 -2.09 18.55 -20.72
N PHE A 3 -1.22 17.54 -20.79
CA PHE A 3 -1.45 16.23 -20.18
C PHE A 3 -1.84 16.44 -18.72
N SER A 4 -3.04 15.99 -18.36
CA SER A 4 -3.50 15.87 -16.98
C SER A 4 -2.52 14.95 -16.25
N TYR A 5 -1.50 15.51 -15.61
CA TYR A 5 -0.71 14.85 -14.59
C TYR A 5 -1.66 14.61 -13.41
N GLN A 6 -2.43 13.54 -13.51
CA GLN A 6 -3.29 13.13 -12.42
C GLN A 6 -2.35 12.74 -11.29
N LEU A 7 -2.25 13.59 -10.28
CA LEU A 7 -1.74 13.27 -8.94
C LEU A 7 -2.51 12.06 -8.43
N LYS A 8 -2.13 10.87 -8.89
CA LYS A 8 -2.72 9.61 -8.47
C LYS A 8 -2.06 9.27 -7.16
N PHE A 9 -2.82 9.40 -6.07
CA PHE A 9 -2.46 8.86 -4.77
C PHE A 9 -1.90 7.44 -4.95
N ILE A 10 -0.59 7.24 -4.73
CA ILE A 10 0.06 5.94 -4.97
C ILE A 10 -0.21 5.06 -3.74
N ARG A 11 -1.44 4.53 -3.67
CA ARG A 11 -1.79 3.45 -2.74
C ARG A 11 -1.71 2.11 -3.46
N ASN A 12 -0.51 1.53 -3.49
CA ASN A 12 -0.27 0.22 -4.07
C ASN A 12 0.39 -0.72 -3.04
N SER A 13 0.65 -1.96 -3.44
CA SER A 13 1.28 -2.95 -2.56
C SER A 13 2.67 -2.49 -2.10
N SER A 14 3.45 -1.83 -2.96
CA SER A 14 4.80 -1.35 -2.62
C SER A 14 4.77 -0.26 -1.56
N SER A 15 3.94 0.77 -1.72
CA SER A 15 3.86 1.89 -0.76
C SER A 15 3.35 1.45 0.61
N ASN A 16 2.35 0.56 0.64
CA ASN A 16 1.87 -0.02 1.90
C ASN A 16 2.93 -0.88 2.59
N SER A 17 3.71 -1.66 1.84
CA SER A 17 4.75 -2.52 2.41
C SER A 17 5.94 -1.70 2.89
N PHE A 18 6.30 -0.64 2.17
CA PHE A 18 7.33 0.30 2.59
C PHE A 18 6.95 0.96 3.92
N ALA A 19 5.73 1.48 4.05
CA ALA A 19 5.25 2.05 5.30
C ALA A 19 5.36 1.04 6.47
N HIS A 20 4.86 -0.19 6.31
CA HIS A 20 5.02 -1.25 7.32
C HIS A 20 6.49 -1.54 7.64
N TRP A 21 7.33 -1.68 6.61
CA TRP A 21 8.76 -1.90 6.78
C TRP A 21 9.43 -0.77 7.56
N THR A 22 9.14 0.51 7.28
CA THR A 22 9.75 1.63 8.03
C THR A 22 9.48 1.54 9.53
N TYR A 23 8.28 1.10 9.91
CA TYR A 23 7.93 0.90 11.32
C TYR A 23 8.80 -0.15 11.99
N GLN A 24 9.02 -1.30 11.33
CA GLN A 24 9.85 -2.35 11.90
C GLN A 24 11.34 -2.07 11.80
N ALA A 25 11.80 -1.49 10.69
CA ALA A 25 13.20 -1.12 10.46
C ALA A 25 13.67 -0.10 11.50
N THR A 26 12.78 0.77 11.97
CA THR A 26 13.05 1.76 13.01
C THR A 26 12.77 1.24 14.43
N LYS A 27 12.52 -0.07 14.60
CA LYS A 27 12.17 -0.68 15.89
C LYS A 27 11.00 0.04 16.57
N GLU A 28 9.94 0.27 15.80
CA GLU A 28 8.70 0.91 16.23
C GLU A 28 8.78 2.40 16.55
N TYR A 29 9.92 3.05 16.26
CA TYR A 29 10.12 4.47 16.51
C TYR A 29 9.28 5.37 15.60
N LEU A 30 9.16 5.06 14.31
CA LEU A 30 8.35 5.87 13.40
C LEU A 30 7.77 5.07 12.25
N ILE A 31 6.72 5.59 11.62
CA ILE A 31 6.21 5.12 10.35
C ILE A 31 6.22 6.26 9.34
N VAL A 32 6.69 5.97 8.12
CA VAL A 32 6.53 6.87 6.98
C VAL A 32 5.26 6.48 6.23
N ASN A 33 4.29 7.39 6.17
CA ASN A 33 3.01 7.21 5.51
C ASN A 33 2.70 8.39 4.58
N ASP A 34 1.47 8.43 4.08
CA ASP A 34 1.00 9.43 3.11
C ASP A 34 1.91 9.61 1.90
N LEU A 35 2.34 8.47 1.33
CA LEU A 35 3.23 8.44 0.17
C LEU A 35 2.45 8.87 -1.08
N GLN A 36 2.55 10.15 -1.43
CA GLN A 36 1.94 10.78 -2.59
C GLN A 36 2.97 10.99 -3.70
N GLY A 37 2.53 11.15 -4.95
CA GLY A 37 3.42 11.40 -6.08
C GLY A 37 2.98 10.66 -7.34
N PHE A 38 3.93 10.26 -8.19
CA PHE A 38 3.64 9.55 -9.43
C PHE A 38 4.65 8.44 -9.72
N ARG A 39 4.19 7.44 -10.48
CA ARG A 39 5.03 6.35 -10.98
C ARG A 39 5.77 6.87 -12.21
N LEU A 40 7.10 6.83 -12.20
CA LEU A 40 7.93 7.24 -13.33
C LEU A 40 7.98 6.16 -14.40
N ASN A 41 8.11 4.91 -13.96
CA ASN A 41 8.14 3.72 -14.81
C ASN A 41 7.81 2.49 -13.95
N GLU A 42 8.00 1.29 -14.51
CA GLU A 42 7.57 0.09 -13.82
C GLU A 42 8.22 -0.16 -12.45
N LYS A 43 9.44 0.35 -12.25
CA LYS A 43 10.26 0.08 -11.06
C LYS A 43 10.50 1.32 -10.19
N GLN A 44 10.16 2.52 -10.67
CA GLN A 44 10.49 3.77 -10.00
C GLN A 44 9.26 4.62 -9.70
N TYR A 45 9.30 5.25 -8.53
CA TYR A 45 8.31 6.19 -8.04
C TYR A 45 9.02 7.51 -7.70
N PHE A 46 8.41 8.61 -8.11
CA PHE A 46 8.74 9.93 -7.59
C PHE A 46 7.70 10.26 -6.51
N LEU A 47 8.15 10.32 -5.26
CA LEU A 47 7.29 10.56 -4.10
C LEU A 47 7.54 11.96 -3.54
N THR A 48 6.49 12.61 -3.08
CA THR A 48 6.51 13.94 -2.47
C THR A 48 5.68 13.95 -1.19
N ASP A 49 5.97 14.90 -0.32
CA ASP A 49 5.21 15.22 0.89
C ASP A 49 4.89 14.02 1.81
N PRO A 50 5.86 13.15 2.14
CA PRO A 50 5.60 12.06 3.07
C PRO A 50 5.24 12.60 4.45
N ALA A 51 4.30 11.94 5.13
CA ALA A 51 4.02 12.21 6.53
C ALA A 51 4.70 11.17 7.43
N ILE A 52 5.26 11.61 8.56
CA ILE A 52 5.91 10.75 9.54
C ILE A 52 5.07 10.76 10.81
N SER A 53 4.73 9.58 11.32
CA SER A 53 4.07 9.44 12.63
C SER A 53 4.99 8.71 13.60
N SER A 54 5.22 9.30 14.78
CA SER A 54 6.09 8.76 15.84
C SER A 54 5.35 8.70 17.18
N PRO A 55 5.49 7.64 18.00
CA PRO A 55 4.88 7.60 19.32
C PRO A 55 5.35 8.74 20.24
N GLU A 56 6.58 9.19 20.03
CA GLU A 56 7.27 10.18 20.86
C GLU A 56 7.38 11.53 20.13
N GLY A 57 7.13 12.62 20.86
CA GLY A 57 7.29 14.01 20.39
C GLY A 57 6.25 14.44 19.36
N PHE A 58 5.11 15.00 19.82
CA PHE A 58 4.06 15.55 18.95
C PHE A 58 4.54 16.72 18.06
N ASP A 59 5.60 17.40 18.47
CA ASP A 59 6.27 18.51 17.78
C ASP A 59 7.32 18.06 16.76
N ARG A 60 7.71 16.78 16.78
CA ARG A 60 8.69 16.22 15.84
C ARG A 60 8.03 15.96 14.48
N PHE A 61 8.82 16.13 13.42
CA PHE A 61 8.51 15.76 12.03
C PHE A 61 7.40 16.54 11.30
N SER A 62 6.79 17.57 11.89
CA SER A 62 5.72 18.45 11.37
C SER A 62 4.35 18.23 12.04
N THR A 63 3.43 19.17 11.79
CA THR A 63 2.01 19.11 12.16
C THR A 63 1.27 17.91 11.57
N THR A 64 1.84 17.25 10.56
CA THR A 64 1.33 15.99 10.00
C THR A 64 1.62 14.77 10.88
N ASN A 65 2.43 14.91 11.93
CA ASN A 65 2.70 13.86 12.90
C ASN A 65 1.47 13.56 13.79
N LEU A 66 0.66 12.61 13.34
CA LEU A 66 -0.50 12.12 14.10
C LEU A 66 -0.11 11.16 15.23
N SER A 67 1.17 11.03 15.56
CA SER A 67 1.72 10.20 16.61
C SER A 67 1.17 8.75 16.59
N LEU A 68 0.88 8.16 17.76
CA LEU A 68 0.26 6.84 17.87
C LEU A 68 -1.08 6.72 17.10
N LYS A 69 -1.83 7.82 16.92
CA LYS A 69 -3.09 7.81 16.16
C LYS A 69 -2.83 7.51 14.68
N GLY A 70 -1.77 8.08 14.10
CA GLY A 70 -1.33 7.81 12.74
C GLY A 70 -0.94 6.34 12.53
N ILE A 71 -0.12 5.80 13.45
CA ILE A 71 0.32 4.40 13.43
C ILE A 71 -0.88 3.44 13.55
N LYS A 72 -1.76 3.68 14.51
CA LYS A 72 -3.01 2.91 14.69
C LYS A 72 -3.86 2.93 13.43
N ARG A 73 -4.05 4.11 12.84
CA ARG A 73 -4.89 4.29 11.65
C ARG A 73 -4.33 3.50 10.47
N PHE A 74 -3.03 3.56 10.24
CA PHE A 74 -2.36 2.78 9.19
C PHE A 74 -2.63 1.27 9.38
N PHE A 75 -2.27 0.71 10.54
CA PHE A 75 -2.33 -0.74 10.75
C PHE A 75 -3.76 -1.30 10.78
N ARG A 76 -4.75 -0.54 11.27
CA ARG A 76 -6.17 -0.98 11.24
C ARG A 76 -6.69 -1.25 9.83
N THR A 77 -6.15 -0.55 8.83
CA THR A 77 -6.51 -0.71 7.42
C THR A 77 -5.47 -1.47 6.60
N HIS A 78 -4.33 -1.83 7.19
CA HIS A 78 -3.25 -2.51 6.50
C HIS A 78 -3.59 -4.00 6.30
N GLN A 79 -3.36 -4.50 5.10
CA GLN A 79 -3.34 -5.92 4.79
C GLN A 79 -1.95 -6.25 4.27
N CYS A 80 -1.21 -7.11 4.99
CA CYS A 80 0.09 -7.55 4.51
C CYS A 80 -0.09 -8.22 3.15
N ASN A 81 0.75 -7.83 2.19
CA ASN A 81 0.76 -8.39 0.84
C ASN A 81 2.03 -9.23 0.61
N HIS A 82 2.24 -9.69 -0.62
CA HIS A 82 3.38 -10.54 -0.97
C HIS A 82 4.75 -9.90 -0.66
N ILE A 83 4.88 -8.57 -0.73
CA ILE A 83 6.13 -7.87 -0.40
C ILE A 83 6.37 -7.90 1.12
N CYS A 84 5.35 -7.61 1.93
CA CYS A 84 5.45 -7.76 3.40
C CYS A 84 5.89 -9.17 3.79
N LYS A 85 5.32 -10.19 3.14
CA LYS A 85 5.65 -11.61 3.37
C LYS A 85 7.10 -11.92 2.97
N HIS A 86 7.54 -11.44 1.81
CA HIS A 86 8.90 -11.63 1.32
C HIS A 86 9.94 -10.98 2.25
N LEU A 87 9.63 -9.79 2.76
CA LEU A 87 10.42 -9.06 3.76
C LEU A 87 10.28 -9.65 5.18
N LYS A 88 9.47 -10.70 5.37
CA LYS A 88 9.18 -11.34 6.67
C LYS A 88 8.71 -10.35 7.75
N LEU A 89 7.91 -9.37 7.34
CA LEU A 89 7.38 -8.37 8.27
C LEU A 89 6.37 -9.00 9.23
N ILE A 90 6.44 -8.60 10.49
CA ILE A 90 5.55 -9.08 11.57
C ILE A 90 4.32 -8.18 11.61
N LYS A 91 3.14 -8.81 11.70
CA LYS A 91 1.88 -8.08 11.84
C LYS A 91 1.88 -7.27 13.12
N HIS A 92 1.45 -6.03 13.01
CA HIS A 92 1.25 -5.19 14.19
C HIS A 92 -0.03 -5.61 14.94
N ARG A 93 -0.10 -5.41 16.26
CA ARG A 93 -1.28 -5.76 17.08
C ARG A 93 -2.59 -5.08 16.66
N TYR A 94 -2.51 -3.93 15.98
CA TYR A 94 -3.69 -3.23 15.44
C TYR A 94 -4.07 -3.67 14.03
N GLN A 95 -3.31 -4.59 13.42
CA GLN A 95 -3.65 -5.15 12.13
C GLN A 95 -4.68 -6.26 12.31
N ILE A 96 -5.94 -5.91 12.07
CA ILE A 96 -7.09 -6.80 12.23
C ILE A 96 -7.53 -7.47 10.92
N LEU A 97 -7.09 -6.94 9.78
CA LEU A 97 -7.46 -7.47 8.48
C LEU A 97 -6.55 -8.65 8.10
N PRO A 98 -7.10 -9.66 7.38
CA PRO A 98 -6.30 -10.77 6.88
C PRO A 98 -5.27 -10.28 5.84
N ASP A 99 -4.30 -11.14 5.52
CA ASP A 99 -3.36 -10.84 4.45
C ASP A 99 -4.11 -10.68 3.13
N ARG A 100 -3.63 -9.77 2.28
CA ARG A 100 -4.15 -9.62 0.93
C ARG A 100 -3.75 -10.85 0.13
N ASP A 101 -4.66 -11.80 0.02
CA ASP A 101 -4.44 -13.00 -0.77
C ASP A 101 -4.93 -12.79 -2.21
N ILE A 102 -3.97 -12.50 -3.08
CA ILE A 102 -4.18 -12.37 -4.53
C ILE A 102 -4.70 -13.70 -5.11
N ASN A 103 -4.34 -14.85 -4.52
CA ASN A 103 -4.80 -16.15 -4.99
C ASN A 103 -6.29 -16.34 -4.74
N ILE A 104 -6.83 -15.85 -3.61
CA ILE A 104 -8.27 -15.89 -3.34
C ILE A 104 -9.03 -15.06 -4.38
N LEU A 105 -8.51 -13.87 -4.73
CA LEU A 105 -9.13 -13.04 -5.76
C LEU A 105 -9.10 -13.73 -7.14
N PHE A 106 -7.94 -14.28 -7.55
CA PHE A 106 -7.84 -15.01 -8.81
C PHE A 106 -8.68 -16.28 -8.83
N MET A 107 -8.74 -17.03 -7.73
CA MET A 107 -9.60 -18.20 -7.59
C MET A 107 -11.07 -17.84 -7.70
N ASN A 108 -11.49 -16.74 -7.05
CA ASN A 108 -12.85 -16.23 -7.14
C ASN A 108 -13.17 -15.79 -8.58
N ILE A 109 -12.29 -15.03 -9.24
CA ILE A 109 -12.46 -14.63 -10.64
C ILE A 109 -12.58 -15.86 -11.56
N LYS A 110 -11.70 -16.86 -11.41
CA LYS A 110 -11.76 -18.12 -12.17
C LYS A 110 -13.08 -18.86 -11.91
N ARG A 111 -13.54 -18.90 -10.67
CA ARG A 111 -14.80 -19.55 -10.25
C ARG A 111 -16.02 -18.82 -10.80
N PHE A 112 -16.05 -17.49 -10.78
CA PHE A 112 -17.14 -16.68 -11.34
C PHE A 112 -17.19 -16.74 -12.88
N LYS A 113 -16.02 -16.76 -13.54
CA LYS A 113 -15.93 -17.05 -14.99
C LYS A 113 -16.47 -18.44 -15.33
N LYS A 114 -16.08 -19.47 -14.57
CA LYS A 114 -16.59 -20.84 -14.77
C LYS A 114 -18.11 -20.93 -14.58
N LYS A 115 -18.69 -20.09 -13.72
CA LYS A 115 -20.13 -19.98 -13.50
C LYS A 115 -20.85 -19.06 -14.51
N GLY A 116 -20.14 -18.47 -15.48
CA GLY A 116 -20.73 -17.55 -16.46
C GLY A 116 -21.19 -16.21 -15.89
N ILE A 117 -20.80 -15.87 -14.65
CA ILE A 117 -21.28 -14.67 -13.93
C ILE A 117 -20.49 -13.41 -14.34
N LEU A 118 -19.25 -13.56 -14.84
CA LEU A 118 -18.43 -12.45 -15.34
C LEU A 118 -18.25 -12.55 -16.86
N SER A 119 -18.57 -11.48 -17.59
CA SER A 119 -18.36 -11.39 -19.04
C SER A 119 -16.89 -11.12 -19.40
N ARG A 120 -16.48 -11.48 -20.63
CA ARG A 120 -15.08 -11.47 -21.10
C ARG A 120 -14.39 -10.09 -21.09
N HIS A 121 -15.14 -8.99 -21.03
CA HIS A 121 -14.62 -7.62 -21.25
C HIS A 121 -13.93 -6.93 -20.07
N THR A 122 -13.83 -7.56 -18.89
CA THR A 122 -13.33 -6.89 -17.66
C THR A 122 -11.81 -6.94 -17.44
N LEU A 123 -11.01 -7.47 -18.37
CA LEU A 123 -9.57 -7.72 -18.11
C LEU A 123 -8.58 -7.05 -19.07
N GLU A 124 -9.04 -6.23 -20.03
CA GLU A 124 -8.12 -5.56 -20.96
C GLU A 124 -7.40 -4.34 -20.35
N SER A 125 -7.85 -3.80 -19.21
CA SER A 125 -7.19 -2.64 -18.59
C SER A 125 -5.95 -2.99 -17.75
N ASP A 126 -5.77 -4.26 -17.33
CA ASP A 126 -4.81 -4.60 -16.28
C ASP A 126 -3.70 -5.56 -16.74
N GLN A 127 -3.77 -6.10 -17.97
CA GLN A 127 -2.72 -7.00 -18.49
C GLN A 127 -1.50 -6.27 -19.04
N HIS A 128 -1.57 -4.96 -19.26
CA HIS A 128 -0.45 -4.21 -19.82
C HIS A 128 0.60 -3.78 -18.79
N THR A 129 0.39 -4.05 -17.49
CA THR A 129 1.29 -3.59 -16.40
C THR A 129 2.23 -4.66 -15.83
N PHE A 130 2.26 -5.87 -16.43
CA PHE A 130 3.07 -7.00 -15.96
C PHE A 130 3.97 -7.64 -17.02
N LYS A 131 4.23 -6.95 -18.14
CA LYS A 131 5.26 -7.33 -19.09
C LYS A 131 6.10 -6.11 -19.47
N SER A 132 7.10 -5.78 -18.64
CA SER A 132 8.45 -5.40 -19.08
C SER A 132 9.50 -5.55 -17.96
#